data_AF-C5DMX6-F1
#
_entry.id   AF-C5DMX6-F1
#
_cell.length_a   1.000
_cell.length_b   1.000
_cell.length_c   1.000
_cell.angle_alpha   90.00
_cell.angle_beta   90.00
_cell.angle_gamma   90.00
#
_symmetry.space_group_name_H-M   'P 1'
#
loop_
_entity.id
_entity.type
_entity.pdbx_description
1 polymer ?
#
loop_
_entity_poly.entity_id
_entity_poly.type
_entity_poly.pdbx_seq_one_letter_code
_entity_poly.pdbx_strand_id
1 'polypeptide(L)'
;MDLPHLPPKPQKIESQPSSNQASLPKNVNLLPFVVVEDLLTKHQSELEDYVLRLNDCQDIEKQNSQFQSKLKKLLQLFESTETRRRELNVELSSLQKLEAEYEIKWEQLNNLVSRSFSHEALAVTIQNNLEILESQSSVAEANFKGDVDQFLGQFLELRTKYHLQRKLLHSWNQAGDS
;
A
#
# COMPACT_ATOMS: atom_id res chain seq x y z
N MET A 1 13.38 1.86 -45.76
CA MET A 1 12.58 1.13 -46.74
C MET A 1 11.51 2.10 -47.21
N ASP A 2 11.81 2.84 -48.27
CA ASP A 2 10.90 3.84 -48.81
C ASP A 2 9.69 3.14 -49.42
N LEU A 3 8.47 3.58 -49.06
CA LEU A 3 7.25 3.01 -49.62
C LEU A 3 7.24 3.26 -51.14
N PRO A 4 6.90 2.27 -51.99
CA PRO A 4 6.79 2.47 -53.42
C PRO A 4 5.72 3.53 -53.73
N HIS A 5 5.98 4.35 -54.76
CA HIS A 5 5.01 5.35 -55.26
C HIS A 5 3.66 4.68 -55.51
N LEU A 6 2.63 5.16 -54.80
CA LEU A 6 1.26 4.66 -54.94
C LEU A 6 0.77 4.92 -56.37
N PRO A 7 0.26 3.91 -57.09
CA PRO A 7 -0.33 4.12 -58.41
C PRO A 7 -1.61 4.97 -58.30
N PRO A 8 -1.97 5.73 -59.35
CA PRO A 8 -3.18 6.54 -59.36
C PRO A 8 -4.42 5.64 -59.18
N LYS A 9 -5.34 6.05 -58.31
CA LYS A 9 -6.61 5.33 -58.07
C LYS A 9 -7.36 5.12 -59.39
N PRO A 10 -7.84 3.89 -59.70
CA PRO A 10 -8.67 3.67 -60.88
C PRO A 10 -9.97 4.48 -60.74
N GLN A 11 -10.25 5.27 -61.78
CA GLN A 11 -11.42 6.15 -61.86
C GLN A 11 -12.70 5.29 -61.88
N LYS A 12 -13.57 5.47 -60.88
CA LYS A 12 -14.97 5.10 -61.01
C LYS A 12 -15.60 6.03 -62.04
N ILE A 13 -16.14 5.44 -63.10
CA ILE A 13 -16.86 6.13 -64.17
C ILE A 13 -18.18 6.62 -63.60
N GLU A 14 -18.16 7.82 -63.02
CA GLU A 14 -19.34 8.67 -62.89
C GLU A 14 -18.94 10.03 -63.48
N SER A 15 -19.73 10.49 -64.44
CA SER A 15 -19.53 11.71 -65.21
C SER A 15 -19.49 12.95 -64.33
N GLN A 16 -18.28 13.31 -63.86
CA GLN A 16 -17.92 14.62 -63.30
C GLN A 16 -16.58 15.07 -63.91
N PRO A 17 -16.39 16.37 -64.17
CA PRO A 17 -15.16 16.86 -64.77
C PRO A 17 -13.98 16.64 -63.81
N SER A 18 -13.05 15.77 -64.22
CA SER A 18 -11.65 15.69 -63.77
C SER A 18 -11.38 16.08 -62.31
N SER A 19 -11.67 15.17 -61.36
CA SER A 19 -11.15 15.24 -60.00
C SER A 19 -9.61 15.16 -60.03
N ASN A 20 -8.95 16.27 -59.69
CA ASN A 20 -7.50 16.49 -59.42
C ASN A 20 -6.96 17.78 -60.06
N GLN A 21 -7.80 18.64 -60.64
CA GLN A 21 -7.36 20.00 -60.95
C GLN A 21 -7.40 20.85 -59.66
N ALA A 22 -6.24 20.98 -59.02
CA ALA A 22 -6.03 21.97 -57.97
C ALA A 22 -6.50 23.34 -58.48
N SER A 23 -7.36 24.01 -57.72
CA SER A 23 -7.91 25.31 -58.13
C SER A 23 -6.76 26.30 -58.32
N LEU A 24 -6.55 26.76 -59.54
CA LEU A 24 -5.52 27.76 -59.84
C LEU A 24 -5.86 29.12 -59.23
N PRO A 25 -4.86 29.98 -58.94
CA PRO A 25 -5.10 31.33 -58.46
C PRO A 25 -6.02 32.15 -59.38
N LYS A 26 -6.82 33.06 -58.81
CA LYS A 26 -7.65 33.97 -59.61
C LYS A 26 -6.72 34.85 -60.46
N ASN A 27 -7.00 34.94 -61.77
CA ASN A 27 -6.27 35.72 -62.78
C ASN A 27 -5.07 35.04 -63.48
N VAL A 28 -4.87 33.72 -63.35
CA VAL A 28 -3.82 33.00 -64.12
C VAL A 28 -3.95 33.20 -65.62
N ASN A 29 -5.18 33.33 -66.12
CA ASN A 29 -5.49 33.53 -67.54
C ASN A 29 -5.13 34.94 -68.07
N LEU A 30 -4.74 35.88 -67.20
CA LEU A 30 -4.37 37.25 -67.57
C LEU A 30 -2.85 37.44 -67.62
N LEU A 31 -2.07 36.42 -67.28
CA LEU A 31 -0.62 36.50 -67.21
C LEU A 31 0.03 36.14 -68.56
N PRO A 32 0.99 36.94 -69.04
CA PRO A 32 1.81 36.58 -70.20
C PRO A 32 2.59 35.29 -69.95
N PHE A 33 2.80 34.49 -71.01
CA PHE A 33 3.50 33.20 -70.94
C PHE A 33 4.87 33.27 -70.24
N VAL A 34 5.61 34.38 -70.43
CA VAL A 34 6.92 34.63 -69.78
C VAL A 34 6.82 34.63 -68.26
N VAL A 35 5.71 35.14 -67.70
CA VAL A 35 5.50 35.20 -66.25
C VAL A 35 5.13 33.84 -65.69
N VAL A 36 4.47 32.99 -66.48
CA VAL A 36 4.15 31.61 -66.10
C VAL A 36 5.41 30.73 -66.09
N GLU A 37 6.30 30.93 -67.06
CA GLU A 37 7.60 30.26 -67.13
C GLU A 37 8.51 30.67 -65.96
N ASP A 38 8.53 31.96 -65.61
CA ASP A 38 9.22 32.47 -64.42
C ASP A 38 8.61 31.90 -63.12
N LEU A 39 7.29 31.74 -63.04
CA LEU A 39 6.62 31.15 -61.87
C LEU A 39 7.03 29.69 -61.66
N LEU A 40 7.14 28.92 -62.76
CA LEU A 40 7.51 27.50 -62.73
C LEU A 40 8.99 27.25 -62.45
N THR A 41 9.87 28.20 -62.78
CA THR A 41 11.33 28.03 -62.67
C THR A 41 11.92 28.74 -61.45
N LYS A 42 11.43 29.92 -61.08
CA LYS A 42 11.98 30.74 -59.99
C LYS A 42 11.12 30.72 -58.72
N HIS A 43 9.81 30.50 -58.82
CA HIS A 43 8.86 30.61 -57.69
C HIS A 43 8.19 29.27 -57.33
N GLN A 44 8.93 28.15 -57.42
CA GLN A 44 8.41 26.82 -57.06
C GLN A 44 7.96 26.72 -55.59
N SER A 45 8.67 27.37 -54.66
CA SER A 45 8.30 27.38 -53.23
C SER A 45 6.95 28.03 -52.96
N GLU A 46 6.58 29.06 -53.73
CA GLU A 46 5.29 29.74 -53.58
C GLU A 46 4.13 28.89 -54.12
N LEU A 47 4.41 28.06 -55.13
CA LEU A 47 3.47 27.05 -55.63
C LEU A 47 3.30 25.91 -54.62
N GLU A 48 4.37 25.46 -53.96
CA GLU A 48 4.31 24.49 -52.87
C GLU A 48 3.46 25.00 -51.69
N ASP A 49 3.69 26.25 -51.26
CA ASP A 49 2.89 26.92 -50.23
C ASP A 49 1.41 27.06 -50.65
N TYR A 50 1.15 27.33 -51.92
CA TYR A 50 -0.20 27.40 -52.46
C TYR A 50 -0.91 26.04 -52.41
N VAL A 51 -0.21 24.96 -52.76
CA VAL A 51 -0.74 23.59 -52.66
C VAL A 51 -0.96 23.18 -51.20
N LEU A 52 -0.08 23.59 -50.28
CA LEU A 52 -0.26 23.39 -48.85
C LEU A 52 -1.52 24.06 -48.32
N ARG A 53 -1.88 25.24 -48.82
CA ARG A 53 -3.14 25.93 -48.45
C ARG A 53 -4.40 25.24 -48.98
N LEU A 54 -4.29 24.45 -50.05
CA LEU A 54 -5.40 23.66 -50.60
C LEU A 54 -5.63 22.37 -49.79
N ASN A 55 -4.60 21.88 -49.10
CA ASN A 55 -4.70 20.75 -48.18
C ASN A 55 -4.96 21.27 -46.76
N ASP A 56 -6.24 21.39 -46.42
CA ASP A 56 -6.67 21.90 -45.11
C ASP A 56 -6.28 20.92 -43.99
N CYS A 57 -5.16 21.18 -43.30
CA CYS A 57 -4.68 20.38 -42.17
C CYS A 57 -5.41 20.67 -40.84
N GLN A 58 -6.48 21.47 -40.87
CA GLN A 58 -7.20 21.92 -39.67
C GLN A 58 -7.72 20.76 -38.81
N ASP A 59 -8.12 19.64 -39.41
CA ASP A 59 -8.60 18.48 -38.66
C ASP A 59 -7.47 17.82 -37.86
N ILE A 60 -6.26 17.78 -38.42
CA ILE A 60 -5.06 17.26 -37.75
C ILE A 60 -4.66 18.20 -36.61
N GLU A 61 -4.70 19.51 -36.81
CA GLU A 61 -4.41 20.49 -35.76
C GLU A 61 -5.44 20.42 -34.61
N LYS A 62 -6.73 20.25 -34.92
CA LYS A 62 -7.77 20.03 -33.92
C LYS A 62 -7.57 18.73 -33.15
N GLN A 63 -7.20 17.64 -33.82
CA GLN A 63 -6.89 16.38 -33.13
C GLN A 63 -5.64 16.51 -32.24
N ASN A 64 -4.60 17.17 -32.74
CA ASN A 64 -3.34 17.34 -32.01
C ASN A 64 -3.54 18.20 -30.75
N SER A 65 -4.29 19.31 -30.85
CA SER A 65 -4.66 20.13 -29.69
C SER A 65 -5.54 19.37 -28.69
N GLN A 66 -6.47 18.53 -29.16
CA GLN A 66 -7.23 17.64 -28.27
C GLN A 66 -6.33 16.62 -27.55
N PHE A 67 -5.38 15.99 -28.24
CA PHE A 67 -4.43 15.06 -27.62
C PHE A 67 -3.54 15.76 -26.59
N GLN A 68 -3.04 16.95 -26.90
CA GLN A 68 -2.29 17.76 -25.94
C GLN A 68 -3.11 18.06 -24.69
N SER A 69 -4.40 18.39 -24.85
CA SER A 69 -5.29 18.64 -23.71
C SER A 69 -5.53 17.38 -22.85
N LYS A 70 -5.71 16.21 -23.48
CA LYS A 70 -5.87 14.93 -22.80
C LYS A 70 -4.61 14.54 -22.05
N LEU A 71 -3.45 14.77 -22.66
CA LEU A 71 -2.15 14.45 -22.06
C LEU A 71 -1.85 15.34 -20.84
N LYS A 72 -2.19 16.63 -20.91
CA LYS A 72 -2.14 17.54 -19.74
C LYS A 72 -3.05 17.08 -18.61
N LYS A 73 -4.29 16.67 -18.90
CA LYS A 73 -5.20 16.12 -17.89
C LYS A 73 -4.66 14.83 -17.28
N LEU A 74 -4.08 13.95 -18.09
CA LEU A 74 -3.48 12.71 -17.62
C LEU A 74 -2.31 12.99 -16.67
N LEU A 75 -1.44 13.95 -16.99
CA LEU A 75 -0.35 14.38 -16.10
C LEU A 75 -0.86 14.89 -14.76
N GLN A 76 -1.90 15.73 -14.75
CA GLN A 76 -2.51 16.21 -13.51
C GLN A 76 -3.09 15.06 -12.67
N LEU A 77 -3.74 14.08 -13.30
CA LEU A 77 -4.24 12.90 -12.60
C LEU A 77 -3.10 12.08 -12.00
N PHE A 78 -2.00 11.89 -12.73
CA PHE A 78 -0.82 11.20 -12.21
C PHE A 78 -0.21 11.92 -11.01
N GLU A 79 -0.08 13.25 -11.06
CA GLU A 79 0.41 14.05 -9.93
C GLU A 79 -0.48 13.87 -8.70
N SER A 80 -1.80 13.98 -8.86
CA SER A 80 -2.75 13.77 -7.74
C SER A 80 -2.73 12.34 -7.19
N THR A 81 -2.46 11.35 -8.05
CA THR A 81 -2.36 9.95 -7.62
C THR A 81 -1.05 9.71 -6.88
N GLU A 82 0.03 10.33 -7.32
CA GLU A 82 1.33 10.30 -6.65
C GLU A 82 1.27 10.94 -5.25
N THR A 83 0.59 12.09 -5.11
CA THR A 83 0.40 12.71 -3.78
C THR A 83 -0.39 11.80 -2.85
N ARG A 84 -1.50 11.24 -3.33
CA ARG A 84 -2.32 10.31 -2.55
C ARG A 84 -1.55 9.04 -2.16
N ARG A 85 -0.71 8.51 -3.07
CA ARG A 85 0.15 7.36 -2.79
C ARG A 85 1.16 7.66 -1.68
N ARG A 86 1.74 8.87 -1.66
CA ARG A 86 2.68 9.28 -0.61
C ARG A 86 1.97 9.41 0.74
N GLU A 87 0.80 10.04 0.78
CA GLU A 87 -0.03 10.15 1.98
C GLU A 87 -0.36 8.76 2.55
N LEU A 88 -0.83 7.85 1.70
CA LEU A 88 -1.19 6.49 2.10
C LEU A 88 0.02 5.69 2.60
N ASN A 89 1.22 5.90 2.02
CA ASN A 89 2.45 5.30 2.53
C ASN A 89 2.81 5.83 3.94
N VAL A 90 2.57 7.11 4.23
CA VAL A 90 2.78 7.67 5.56
C VAL A 90 1.80 7.04 6.55
N GLU A 91 0.52 6.93 6.19
CA GLU A 91 -0.49 6.26 7.02
C GLU A 91 -0.13 4.79 7.28
N LEU A 92 0.27 4.04 6.25
CA LEU A 92 0.73 2.66 6.40
C LEU A 92 1.92 2.54 7.36
N SER A 93 2.89 3.45 7.24
CA SER A 93 4.04 3.45 8.16
C SER A 93 3.63 3.73 9.61
N SER A 94 2.60 4.55 9.82
CA SER A 94 2.06 4.83 11.14
C SER A 94 1.32 3.63 11.72
N LEU A 95 0.56 2.91 10.90
CA LEU A 95 -0.14 1.68 11.29
C LEU A 95 0.86 0.57 11.65
N GLN A 96 1.94 0.41 10.88
CA GLN A 96 2.99 -0.56 11.20
C GLN A 96 3.67 -0.28 12.55
N LYS A 97 3.88 1.00 12.87
CA LYS A 97 4.40 1.37 14.20
C LYS A 97 3.41 1.01 15.30
N LEU A 98 2.13 1.29 15.09
CA LEU A 98 1.07 0.97 16.05
C LEU A 98 0.91 -0.54 16.24
N GLU A 99 1.04 -1.32 15.17
CA GLU A 99 1.04 -2.78 15.20
C GLU A 99 2.22 -3.30 16.04
N ALA A 100 3.43 -2.79 15.82
CA ALA A 100 4.59 -3.15 16.63
C ALA A 100 4.40 -2.78 18.12
N GLU A 101 3.83 -1.61 18.42
CA GLU A 101 3.50 -1.24 19.81
C GLU A 101 2.46 -2.17 20.44
N TYR A 102 1.47 -2.60 19.65
CA TYR A 102 0.47 -3.56 20.08
C TYR A 102 1.10 -4.92 20.39
N GLU A 103 1.96 -5.44 19.50
CA GLU A 103 2.66 -6.71 19.72
C GLU A 103 3.50 -6.69 20.99
N ILE A 104 4.23 -5.60 21.24
CA ILE A 104 5.02 -5.43 22.47
C ILE A 104 4.13 -5.48 23.71
N LYS A 105 3.01 -4.73 23.70
CA LYS A 105 2.07 -4.72 24.84
C LYS A 105 1.41 -6.07 25.04
N TRP A 106 1.07 -6.75 23.95
CA TRP A 106 0.51 -8.08 23.96
C TRP A 106 1.50 -9.09 24.57
N GLU A 107 2.76 -9.05 24.15
CA GLU A 107 3.81 -9.91 24.68
C GLU A 107 4.05 -9.64 26.17
N GLN A 108 4.10 -8.37 26.58
CA GLN A 108 4.20 -7.98 27.99
C GLN A 108 3.02 -8.52 28.82
N LEU A 109 1.79 -8.38 28.32
CA LEU A 109 0.62 -8.90 28.99
C LEU A 109 0.68 -10.42 29.09
N ASN A 110 1.02 -11.10 28.00
CA ASN A 110 1.09 -12.55 27.97
C ASN A 110 2.20 -13.08 28.90
N ASN A 111 3.33 -12.38 28.98
CA ASN A 111 4.40 -12.68 29.93
C ASN A 111 3.97 -12.47 31.38
N LEU A 112 3.18 -11.44 31.65
CA LEU A 112 2.65 -11.17 32.99
C LEU A 112 1.66 -12.27 33.38
N VAL A 113 0.71 -12.59 32.49
CA VAL A 113 -0.26 -13.66 32.69
C VAL A 113 0.47 -14.99 32.88
N SER A 114 1.38 -15.37 31.98
CA SER A 114 2.09 -16.65 32.04
C SER A 114 2.90 -16.81 33.33
N ARG A 115 3.54 -15.74 33.82
CA ARG A 115 4.39 -15.80 35.02
C ARG A 115 3.67 -15.70 36.35
N SER A 116 2.50 -15.07 36.40
CA SER A 116 1.87 -14.74 37.69
C SER A 116 0.42 -15.19 37.82
N PHE A 117 -0.28 -15.35 36.70
CA PHE A 117 -1.72 -15.66 36.70
C PHE A 117 -2.06 -16.95 35.97
N SER A 118 -1.10 -17.57 35.28
CA SER A 118 -1.30 -18.87 34.68
C SER A 118 -1.56 -19.89 35.78
N HIS A 119 -2.34 -20.91 35.42
CA HIS A 119 -2.63 -22.03 36.31
C HIS A 119 -1.34 -22.65 36.84
N GLU A 120 -0.34 -22.84 35.97
CA GLU A 120 0.97 -23.39 36.32
C GLU A 120 1.77 -22.45 37.24
N ALA A 121 1.84 -21.15 36.93
CA ALA A 121 2.55 -20.19 37.78
C ALA A 121 1.95 -20.13 39.19
N LEU A 122 0.62 -20.07 39.29
CA LEU A 122 -0.05 -20.06 40.58
C LEU A 122 0.17 -21.37 41.34
N ALA A 123 0.13 -22.52 40.66
CA ALA A 123 0.45 -23.81 41.26
C ALA A 123 1.88 -23.84 41.82
N VAL A 124 2.87 -23.35 41.06
CA VAL A 124 4.27 -23.23 41.50
C VAL A 124 4.40 -22.30 42.72
N THR A 125 3.69 -21.15 42.74
CA THR A 125 3.74 -20.27 43.91
C THR A 125 3.14 -20.92 45.17
N ILE A 126 2.05 -21.67 45.03
CA ILE A 126 1.44 -22.41 46.14
C ILE A 126 2.39 -23.52 46.62
N GLN A 127 3.06 -24.21 45.71
CA GLN A 127 4.05 -25.24 46.04
C GLN A 127 5.25 -24.66 46.79
N ASN A 128 5.81 -23.53 46.35
CA ASN A 128 6.87 -22.83 47.07
C ASN A 128 6.42 -22.39 48.47
N ASN A 129 5.18 -21.92 48.62
CA ASN A 129 4.63 -21.56 49.93
C ASN A 129 4.51 -22.78 50.87
N LEU A 130 4.18 -23.96 50.33
CA LEU A 130 4.17 -25.20 51.11
C LEU A 130 5.56 -25.57 51.62
N GLU A 131 6.59 -25.47 50.76
CA GLU A 131 7.98 -25.70 51.17
C GLU A 131 8.44 -24.72 52.24
N ILE A 132 8.05 -23.44 52.12
CA ILE A 132 8.32 -22.43 53.14
C ILE A 132 7.62 -22.78 54.46
N LEU A 133 6.34 -23.12 54.46
CA LEU A 133 5.61 -23.51 55.68
C LEU A 133 6.19 -24.78 56.33
N GLU A 134 6.61 -25.75 55.51
CA GLU A 134 7.28 -26.96 55.98
C GLU A 134 8.62 -26.63 56.64
N SER A 135 9.44 -25.81 55.99
CA SER A 135 10.70 -25.33 56.56
C SER A 135 10.48 -24.54 57.86
N GLN A 136 9.48 -23.67 57.92
CA GLN A 136 9.14 -22.90 59.12
C GLN A 136 8.69 -23.82 60.26
N SER A 137 7.90 -24.85 59.96
CA SER A 137 7.47 -25.83 60.96
C SER A 137 8.66 -26.65 61.50
N SER A 138 9.58 -27.08 60.62
CA SER A 138 10.79 -27.81 60.98
C SER A 138 11.76 -26.94 61.81
N VAL A 139 11.92 -25.67 61.44
CA VAL A 139 12.73 -24.69 62.19
C VAL A 139 12.11 -24.40 63.55
N ALA A 140 10.78 -24.30 63.65
CA ALA A 140 10.09 -24.13 64.93
C ALA A 140 10.27 -25.36 65.84
N GLU A 141 10.20 -26.58 65.29
CA GLU A 141 10.49 -27.82 66.02
C GLU A 141 11.95 -27.86 66.52
N ALA A 142 12.92 -27.51 65.66
CA ALA A 142 14.34 -27.56 65.97
C ALA A 142 14.79 -26.48 66.99
N ASN A 143 14.15 -25.30 66.96
CA ASN A 143 14.48 -24.18 67.85
C ASN A 143 13.66 -24.16 69.15
N PHE A 144 12.88 -25.21 69.40
CA PHE A 144 12.05 -25.29 70.60
C PHE A 144 12.90 -25.33 71.88
N LYS A 145 12.88 -24.23 72.65
CA LYS A 145 13.57 -24.09 73.95
C LYS A 145 12.76 -23.27 74.97
N GLY A 146 11.42 -23.31 74.90
CA GLY A 146 10.55 -22.39 75.65
C GLY A 146 9.19 -22.94 76.06
N ASP A 147 8.23 -22.04 76.25
CA ASP A 147 6.85 -22.30 76.68
C ASP A 147 6.11 -23.24 75.70
N VAL A 148 5.61 -24.35 76.24
CA VAL A 148 5.00 -25.45 75.47
C VAL A 148 3.69 -24.99 74.82
N ASP A 149 2.89 -24.18 75.52
CA ASP A 149 1.57 -23.80 75.03
C ASP A 149 1.66 -22.81 73.86
N GLN A 150 2.64 -21.89 73.91
CA GLN A 150 2.92 -20.97 72.81
C GLN A 150 3.48 -21.70 71.59
N PHE A 151 4.38 -22.66 71.81
CA PHE A 151 4.90 -23.51 70.73
C PHE A 151 3.79 -24.33 70.08
N LEU A 152 2.95 -25.01 70.86
CA LEU A 152 1.84 -25.80 70.36
C LEU A 152 0.86 -24.94 69.55
N GLY A 153 0.52 -23.74 70.02
CA GLY A 153 -0.32 -22.81 69.28
C GLY A 153 0.27 -22.45 67.91
N GLN A 154 1.53 -21.99 67.89
CA GLN A 154 2.20 -21.58 66.65
C GLN A 154 2.42 -22.75 65.68
N PHE A 155 2.81 -23.90 66.19
CA PHE A 155 3.06 -25.09 65.39
C PHE A 155 1.77 -25.64 64.76
N LEU A 156 0.67 -25.67 65.53
CA LEU A 156 -0.63 -26.12 65.06
C LEU A 156 -1.20 -25.14 64.02
N GLU A 157 -1.02 -23.83 64.21
CA GLU A 157 -1.34 -22.83 63.18
C GLU A 157 -0.54 -23.01 61.88
N LEU A 158 0.76 -23.30 61.96
CA LEU A 158 1.58 -23.54 60.77
C LEU A 158 1.16 -24.82 60.04
N ARG A 159 0.94 -25.92 60.78
CA ARG A 159 0.50 -27.20 60.18
C ARG A 159 -0.90 -27.13 59.61
N THR A 160 -1.83 -26.41 60.24
CA THR A 160 -3.19 -26.21 59.69
C THR A 160 -3.14 -25.41 58.39
N LYS A 161 -2.36 -24.32 58.33
CA LYS A 161 -2.13 -23.55 57.10
C LYS A 161 -1.50 -24.41 55.99
N TYR A 162 -0.49 -25.22 56.33
CA TYR A 162 0.15 -26.15 55.39
C TYR A 162 -0.85 -27.16 54.80
N HIS A 163 -1.61 -27.86 55.66
CA HIS A 163 -2.57 -28.86 55.19
C HIS A 163 -3.73 -28.24 54.40
N LEU A 164 -4.14 -27.01 54.73
CA LEU A 164 -5.14 -26.26 53.97
C LEU A 164 -4.62 -25.95 52.56
N GLN A 165 -3.42 -25.38 52.44
CA GLN A 165 -2.83 -25.06 51.14
C GLN A 165 -2.55 -26.32 50.30
N ARG A 166 -2.17 -27.43 50.93
CA ARG A 166 -1.97 -28.71 50.25
C ARG A 166 -3.28 -29.27 49.69
N LYS A 167 -4.38 -29.18 50.44
CA LYS A 167 -5.71 -29.57 49.95
C LYS A 167 -6.14 -28.68 48.78
N LEU A 168 -5.90 -27.38 48.87
CA LEU A 168 -6.20 -26.42 47.81
C LEU A 168 -5.43 -26.76 46.52
N LEU A 169 -4.12 -27.03 46.62
CA LEU A 169 -3.30 -27.47 45.48
C LEU A 169 -3.81 -28.78 44.86
N HIS A 170 -4.18 -29.76 45.69
CA HIS A 170 -4.78 -31.01 45.18
C HIS A 170 -6.09 -30.78 44.41
N SER A 171 -6.99 -29.94 44.93
CA SER A 171 -8.23 -29.59 44.20
C SER A 171 -7.96 -28.78 42.94
N TRP A 172 -6.94 -27.92 42.97
CA TRP A 172 -6.56 -27.06 41.86
C TRP A 172 -6.00 -27.86 40.67
N ASN A 173 -5.19 -28.88 40.95
CA ASN A 173 -4.66 -29.79 39.93
C ASN A 173 -5.77 -30.64 39.31
N GLN A 174 -6.71 -31.13 40.12
CA GLN A 174 -7.88 -31.89 39.63
C GLN A 174 -8.79 -31.07 38.70
N ALA A 175 -8.93 -29.77 38.97
CA ALA A 175 -9.73 -28.87 38.14
C ALA A 175 -9.04 -28.44 36.84
N GLY A 176 -7.72 -28.57 36.74
CA GLY A 176 -6.94 -28.26 35.52
C GLY A 176 -6.85 -29.40 34.50
N ASP A 177 -7.09 -30.65 34.93
CA ASP A 177 -7.04 -31.86 34.09
C ASP A 177 -8.37 -32.19 33.38
N SER A 178 -9.37 -31.29 33.42
CA SER A 178 -10.69 -31.41 32.77
C SER A 178 -10.81 -30.48 31.57
#